data_AF-A0A7S1C7S3-F1
#
_entry.id   AF-A0A7S1C7S3-F1
#
_cell.length_a   1.000
_cell.length_b   1.000
_cell.length_c   1.000
_cell.angle_alpha   90.00
_cell.angle_beta   90.00
_cell.angle_gamma   90.00
#
_symmetry.space_group_name_H-M   'P 1'
#
loop_
_entity.id
_entity.type
_entity.pdbx_description
1 polymer ?
#
loop_
_entity_poly.entity_id
_entity_poly.type
_entity_poly.pdbx_seq_one_letter_code
_entity_poly.pdbx_strand_id
1 'polypeptide(L)'
;RRRTAIPAASLAPAAPSDARDEFLEPLFYPPTAAMNALRTRFAGVAVRRAAIARPAVVRASPALARSFAGGPLDDRERALENMYFNKEDEKLMRKLLAKMKSTADHHDEHGAKGVAATERSALDAIVGKYKISKADYEALIDWRHNHSF
;
A
#
# COMPACT_ATOMS: atom_id res chain seq x y z
N ARG A 1 -13.86 -74.38 -5.85
CA ARG A 1 -12.54 -73.76 -6.18
C ARG A 1 -12.82 -72.37 -6.75
N ARG A 2 -12.22 -71.32 -6.16
CA ARG A 2 -11.67 -70.07 -6.75
C ARG A 2 -12.49 -69.39 -7.88
N ARG A 3 -12.68 -68.08 -7.98
CA ARG A 3 -12.18 -66.84 -7.34
C ARG A 3 -12.83 -65.69 -8.15
N THR A 4 -13.16 -64.57 -7.50
CA THR A 4 -12.99 -63.14 -7.91
C THR A 4 -13.47 -62.65 -9.30
N ALA A 5 -13.82 -61.39 -9.58
CA ALA A 5 -14.23 -60.17 -8.88
C ALA A 5 -14.33 -59.07 -9.98
N ILE A 6 -15.06 -57.98 -9.71
CA ILE A 6 -14.94 -56.61 -10.30
C ILE A 6 -15.47 -56.38 -11.74
N PRO A 7 -16.39 -55.41 -11.93
CA PRO A 7 -16.43 -54.58 -13.12
C PRO A 7 -15.73 -53.23 -12.86
N ALA A 8 -14.71 -52.93 -13.66
CA ALA A 8 -14.03 -51.64 -13.71
C ALA A 8 -14.89 -50.64 -14.52
N ALA A 9 -15.34 -49.56 -13.87
CA ALA A 9 -15.88 -48.40 -14.55
C ALA A 9 -14.72 -47.59 -15.15
N SER A 10 -14.75 -47.44 -16.47
CA SER A 10 -13.73 -46.77 -17.26
C SER A 10 -14.39 -45.80 -18.23
N LEU A 11 -13.91 -44.55 -18.15
CA LEU A 11 -13.85 -43.55 -19.22
C LEU A 11 -15.14 -42.89 -19.71
N ALA A 12 -15.25 -41.60 -19.37
CA ALA A 12 -15.82 -40.58 -20.25
C ALA A 12 -15.14 -40.58 -21.63
N PRO A 13 -15.77 -39.97 -22.66
CA PRO A 13 -15.35 -38.60 -22.96
C PRO A 13 -16.51 -37.65 -23.30
N ALA A 14 -16.50 -36.48 -22.68
CA ALA A 14 -17.26 -35.31 -23.11
C ALA A 14 -16.36 -34.43 -24.01
N ALA A 15 -16.86 -34.09 -25.19
CA ALA A 15 -16.40 -32.99 -26.03
C ALA A 15 -17.52 -32.70 -27.06
N PRO A 16 -17.44 -31.59 -27.82
CA PRO A 16 -17.47 -30.20 -27.35
C PRO A 16 -18.53 -29.40 -28.15
N SER A 17 -19.08 -28.33 -27.60
CA SER A 17 -19.91 -27.41 -28.40
C SER A 17 -19.53 -25.96 -28.13
N ASP A 18 -18.83 -25.41 -29.12
CA ASP A 18 -18.96 -24.05 -29.64
C ASP A 18 -19.94 -23.10 -28.93
N ALA A 19 -19.40 -21.97 -28.48
CA ALA A 19 -20.02 -20.66 -28.62
C ALA A 19 -18.96 -19.60 -28.32
N ARG A 20 -18.16 -19.26 -29.34
CA ARG A 20 -17.47 -17.97 -29.42
C ARG A 20 -18.41 -17.03 -30.15
N ASP A 21 -19.07 -16.18 -29.38
CA ASP A 21 -19.78 -14.94 -29.72
C ASP A 21 -20.31 -14.49 -28.33
N GLU A 22 -20.03 -13.34 -27.75
CA GLU A 22 -20.15 -11.99 -28.28
C GLU A 22 -19.22 -11.07 -27.46
N PHE A 23 -18.25 -10.45 -28.13
CA PHE A 23 -17.47 -9.33 -27.62
C PHE A 23 -18.37 -8.09 -27.67
N LEU A 24 -19.09 -7.81 -26.58
CA LEU A 24 -19.76 -6.53 -26.36
C LEU A 24 -19.09 -5.86 -25.17
N GLU A 25 -18.17 -4.94 -25.46
CA GLU A 25 -17.68 -3.98 -24.47
C GLU A 25 -18.76 -2.95 -24.14
N PRO A 26 -19.15 -2.77 -22.87
CA PRO A 26 -19.70 -1.50 -22.44
C PRO A 26 -18.54 -0.56 -22.09
N LEU A 27 -18.36 0.46 -22.94
CA LEU A 27 -17.61 1.69 -22.66
C LEU A 27 -18.15 2.34 -21.37
N PHE A 28 -17.59 1.97 -20.22
CA PHE A 28 -17.92 2.57 -18.93
C PHE A 28 -17.11 3.87 -18.76
N TYR A 29 -17.67 4.97 -19.25
CA TYR A 29 -17.25 6.32 -18.89
C TYR A 29 -17.46 6.55 -17.38
N PRO A 30 -16.49 7.08 -16.62
CA PRO A 30 -16.74 7.54 -15.27
C PRO A 30 -17.51 8.87 -15.29
N PRO A 31 -18.62 9.03 -14.53
CA PRO A 31 -19.21 10.35 -14.32
C PRO A 31 -18.30 11.21 -13.45
N THR A 32 -18.00 12.41 -13.94
CA THR A 32 -17.23 13.47 -13.28
C THR A 32 -17.85 13.83 -11.94
N ALA A 33 -17.04 13.73 -10.88
CA ALA A 33 -17.38 14.12 -9.52
C ALA A 33 -17.66 15.64 -9.43
N ALA A 34 -18.93 16.00 -9.30
CA ALA A 34 -19.37 17.35 -8.97
C ALA A 34 -19.14 17.62 -7.47
N MET A 35 -18.02 18.29 -7.20
CA MET A 35 -17.81 19.36 -6.22
C MET A 35 -18.84 19.50 -5.08
N ASN A 36 -18.55 18.88 -3.93
CA ASN A 36 -19.09 19.33 -2.64
C ASN A 36 -18.14 20.38 -2.04
N ALA A 37 -18.39 21.65 -2.36
CA ALA A 37 -17.74 22.78 -1.71
C ALA A 37 -18.56 23.23 -0.47
N LEU A 38 -18.29 22.61 0.68
CA LEU A 38 -18.68 23.16 1.98
C LEU A 38 -17.41 23.59 2.71
N ARG A 39 -17.14 24.89 2.74
CA ARG A 39 -16.19 25.44 3.71
C ARG A 39 -16.60 26.84 4.13
N THR A 40 -17.19 26.89 5.31
CA THR A 40 -17.29 28.08 6.16
C THR A 40 -15.91 28.65 6.47
N ARG A 41 -15.82 29.98 6.56
CA ARG A 41 -15.17 30.73 7.65
C ARG A 41 -15.27 32.24 7.44
N PHE A 42 -15.93 32.90 8.39
CA PHE A 42 -15.76 34.32 8.67
C PHE A 42 -14.39 34.54 9.32
N ALA A 43 -13.64 35.55 8.87
CA ALA A 43 -12.63 36.23 9.66
C ALA A 43 -12.34 37.60 9.01
N GLY A 44 -12.69 38.67 9.71
CA GLY A 44 -12.46 40.05 9.27
C GLY A 44 -10.97 40.38 9.19
N VAL A 45 -10.59 41.13 8.17
CA VAL A 45 -9.25 41.69 8.03
C VAL A 45 -9.30 43.15 8.46
N ALA A 46 -8.65 43.43 9.58
CA ALA A 46 -8.49 44.76 10.16
C ALA A 46 -7.53 45.63 9.33
N VAL A 47 -7.79 46.93 9.41
CA VAL A 47 -7.18 48.01 8.64
C VAL A 47 -5.70 48.23 8.99
N ARG A 48 -4.89 48.22 7.93
CA ARG A 48 -3.64 48.96 7.63
C ARG A 48 -2.99 49.74 8.79
N ARG A 49 -1.76 49.33 9.15
CA ARG A 49 -0.73 50.24 9.66
C ARG A 49 0.48 50.18 8.72
N ALA A 50 0.73 51.29 8.02
CA ALA A 50 1.91 51.49 7.21
C ALA A 50 3.09 51.82 8.13
N ALA A 51 4.10 50.96 8.16
CA ALA A 51 5.41 51.28 8.71
C ALA A 51 6.35 51.56 7.53
N ILE A 52 6.89 52.78 7.48
CA ILE A 52 7.91 53.18 6.50
C ILE A 52 9.19 52.43 6.86
N ALA A 53 9.49 51.36 6.13
CA ALA A 53 10.73 50.60 6.27
C ALA A 53 11.85 51.34 5.51
N ARG A 54 12.91 51.73 6.25
CA ARG A 54 14.17 52.20 5.66
C ARG A 54 14.81 51.04 4.86
N PRO A 55 15.38 51.27 3.66
CA PRO A 55 16.13 50.22 2.98
C PRO A 55 17.44 49.98 3.75
N ALA A 56 17.48 48.91 4.55
CA ALA A 56 18.73 48.36 5.03
C ALA A 56 19.45 47.77 3.81
N VAL A 57 20.61 48.33 3.47
CA VAL A 57 21.50 47.76 2.46
C VAL A 57 22.02 46.43 3.03
N VAL A 58 21.31 45.35 2.69
CA VAL A 58 21.78 43.99 2.94
C VAL A 58 22.93 43.76 1.98
N ARG A 59 24.16 43.87 2.48
CA ARG A 59 25.33 43.28 1.82
C ARG A 59 25.05 41.79 1.70
N ALA A 60 24.68 41.35 0.50
CA ALA A 60 24.60 39.94 0.18
C ALA A 60 25.99 39.33 0.41
N SER A 61 26.10 38.49 1.44
CA SER A 61 27.27 37.64 1.61
C SER A 61 27.33 36.67 0.42
N PRO A 62 28.42 36.67 -0.39
CA PRO A 62 28.56 35.76 -1.53
C PRO A 62 28.67 34.29 -1.12
N ALA A 63 28.72 33.98 0.18
CA ALA A 63 28.80 32.62 0.70
C ALA A 63 27.52 31.80 0.49
N LEU A 64 26.34 32.42 0.35
CA LEU A 64 25.08 31.69 0.17
C LEU A 64 24.71 31.43 -1.29
N ALA A 65 25.43 32.02 -2.25
CA ALA A 65 25.11 31.90 -3.68
C ALA A 65 25.66 30.62 -4.32
N ARG A 66 26.50 29.84 -3.60
CA ARG A 66 27.10 28.60 -4.13
C ARG A 66 26.30 27.33 -3.84
N SER A 67 25.29 27.37 -2.97
CA SER A 67 24.51 26.17 -2.64
C SER A 67 23.42 25.83 -3.67
N PHE A 68 23.20 26.68 -4.67
CA PHE A 68 22.20 26.46 -5.74
C PHE A 68 22.80 26.51 -7.15
N ALA A 69 24.09 26.83 -7.28
CA ALA A 69 24.81 26.75 -8.54
C ALA A 69 25.32 25.31 -8.67
N GLY A 70 24.72 24.50 -9.55
CA GLY A 70 25.05 23.10 -9.79
C GLY A 70 26.46 22.86 -10.34
N GLY A 71 27.48 23.20 -9.55
CA GLY A 71 28.84 22.72 -9.72
C GLY A 71 28.93 21.23 -9.37
N PRO A 72 29.97 20.53 -9.83
CA PRO A 72 30.19 19.13 -9.47
C PRO A 72 30.31 19.04 -7.95
N LEU A 73 29.36 18.34 -7.33
CA LEU A 73 29.42 17.95 -5.92
C LEU A 73 30.72 17.17 -5.69
N ASP A 74 31.39 17.44 -4.57
CA ASP A 74 32.52 16.63 -4.15
C ASP A 74 32.05 15.17 -3.94
N ASP A 75 32.90 14.18 -4.17
CA ASP A 75 32.50 12.76 -4.12
C ASP A 75 31.91 12.39 -2.76
N ARG A 76 32.37 13.06 -1.70
CA ARG A 76 31.82 12.94 -0.34
C ARG A 76 30.38 13.46 -0.24
N GLU A 77 30.08 14.60 -0.84
CA GLU A 77 28.74 15.19 -0.81
C GLU A 77 27.77 14.32 -1.60
N ARG A 78 28.19 13.81 -2.76
CA ARG A 78 27.41 12.88 -3.58
C ARG A 78 27.14 11.55 -2.86
N ALA A 79 28.11 11.02 -2.12
CA ALA A 79 27.92 9.82 -1.32
C ALA A 79 26.89 10.04 -0.20
N LEU A 80 26.94 11.18 0.49
CA LEU A 80 25.97 11.53 1.54
C LEU A 80 24.57 11.74 0.97
N GLU A 81 24.46 12.43 -0.16
CA GLU A 81 23.20 12.63 -0.88
C GLU A 81 22.58 11.30 -1.31
N ASN A 82 23.37 10.40 -1.92
CA ASN A 82 22.89 9.06 -2.29
C ASN A 82 22.42 8.25 -1.08
N MET A 83 23.17 8.27 0.03
CA MET A 83 22.75 7.60 1.26
C MET A 83 21.45 8.16 1.82
N TYR A 84 21.24 9.47 1.71
CA TYR A 84 20.01 10.12 2.14
C TYR A 84 18.82 9.76 1.24
N PHE A 85 18.97 9.90 -0.08
CA PHE A 85 17.91 9.55 -1.02
C PHE A 85 17.54 8.09 -0.97
N ASN A 86 18.51 7.18 -0.84
CA ASN A 86 18.20 5.75 -0.72
C ASN A 86 17.33 5.47 0.51
N LYS A 87 17.61 6.12 1.64
CA LYS A 87 16.80 5.96 2.86
C LYS A 87 15.40 6.56 2.74
N GLU A 88 15.29 7.75 2.16
CA GLU A 88 13.99 8.39 1.96
C GLU A 88 13.15 7.69 0.88
N ASP A 89 13.77 7.17 -0.17
CA ASP A 89 13.11 6.36 -1.20
C ASP A 89 12.65 5.02 -0.62
N GLU A 90 13.47 4.36 0.18
CA GLU A 90 13.05 3.14 0.91
C GLU A 90 11.81 3.42 1.78
N LYS A 91 11.83 4.53 2.52
CA LYS A 91 10.69 4.97 3.35
C LYS A 91 9.46 5.28 2.51
N LEU A 92 9.64 5.87 1.33
CA LEU A 92 8.55 6.16 0.39
C LEU A 92 7.97 4.88 -0.19
N MET A 93 8.82 3.93 -0.60
CA MET A 93 8.42 2.62 -1.10
C MET A 93 7.68 1.82 -0.03
N ARG A 94 8.14 1.82 1.23
CA ARG A 94 7.42 1.21 2.37
C ARG A 94 6.02 1.78 2.53
N LYS A 95 5.85 3.11 2.42
CA LYS A 95 4.53 3.77 2.46
C LYS A 95 3.65 3.39 1.28
N LEU A 96 4.22 3.30 0.07
CA LEU A 96 3.48 2.92 -1.13
C LEU A 96 2.96 1.48 -1.02
N LEU A 97 3.81 0.54 -0.60
CA LEU A 97 3.43 -0.85 -0.39
C LEU A 97 2.36 -0.98 0.70
N ALA A 98 2.46 -0.23 1.80
CA ALA A 98 1.44 -0.21 2.84
C ALA A 98 0.07 0.26 2.30
N LYS A 99 0.06 1.29 1.45
CA LYS A 99 -1.17 1.77 0.79
C LYS A 99 -1.72 0.73 -0.18
N MET A 100 -0.87 0.14 -1.02
CA MET A 100 -1.27 -0.87 -2.00
C MET A 100 -1.87 -2.10 -1.30
N LYS A 101 -1.28 -2.54 -0.19
CA LYS A 101 -1.84 -3.60 0.66
C LYS A 101 -3.21 -3.21 1.19
N SER A 102 -3.35 -2.03 1.80
CA SER A 102 -4.65 -1.55 2.31
C SER A 102 -5.71 -1.48 1.21
N THR A 103 -5.35 -1.01 0.02
CA THR A 103 -6.24 -1.00 -1.15
C THR A 103 -6.64 -2.43 -1.57
N ALA A 104 -5.68 -3.36 -1.62
CA ALA A 104 -5.97 -4.76 -1.93
C ALA A 104 -6.89 -5.40 -0.89
N ASP A 105 -6.62 -5.22 0.40
CA ASP A 105 -7.44 -5.75 1.50
C ASP A 105 -8.88 -5.21 1.46
N HIS A 106 -9.08 -3.96 0.99
CA HIS A 106 -10.41 -3.36 0.81
C HIS A 106 -11.16 -3.84 -0.44
N HIS A 107 -10.46 -4.12 -1.54
CA HIS A 107 -11.10 -4.54 -2.79
C HIS A 107 -11.24 -6.07 -2.92
N ASP A 108 -10.40 -6.84 -2.24
CA ASP A 108 -10.44 -8.30 -2.20
C ASP A 108 -10.70 -8.83 -0.78
N GLU A 109 -11.95 -8.66 -0.32
CA GLU A 109 -12.36 -9.17 0.99
C GLU A 109 -12.26 -10.70 1.11
N HIS A 110 -12.35 -11.43 -0.01
CA HIS A 110 -12.34 -12.89 0.00
C HIS A 110 -10.91 -13.42 0.18
N GLY A 111 -9.94 -12.84 -0.53
CA GLY A 111 -8.51 -13.09 -0.33
C GLY A 111 -8.07 -12.77 1.10
N ALA A 112 -8.50 -11.63 1.64
CA ALA A 112 -8.20 -11.24 3.02
C ALA A 112 -8.70 -12.26 4.06
N LYS A 113 -9.94 -12.77 3.89
CA LYS A 113 -10.49 -13.84 4.75
C LYS A 113 -9.73 -15.16 4.59
N GLY A 114 -9.29 -15.48 3.37
CA GLY A 114 -8.49 -16.67 3.09
C GLY A 114 -7.15 -16.65 3.83
N VAL A 115 -6.44 -15.52 3.81
CA VAL A 115 -5.16 -15.35 4.53
C VAL A 115 -5.37 -15.45 6.05
N ALA A 116 -6.40 -14.82 6.59
CA ALA A 116 -6.69 -14.94 8.02
C ALA A 116 -7.02 -16.40 8.43
N ALA A 117 -7.71 -17.16 7.57
CA ALA A 117 -8.03 -18.55 7.83
C ALA A 117 -6.79 -19.45 7.77
N THR A 118 -5.91 -19.24 6.79
CA THR A 118 -4.65 -20.01 6.67
C THR A 118 -3.75 -19.75 7.87
N GLU A 119 -3.61 -18.50 8.29
CA GLU A 119 -2.83 -18.13 9.48
C GLU A 119 -3.39 -18.76 10.76
N ARG A 120 -4.71 -18.73 10.95
CA ARG A 120 -5.37 -19.39 12.08
C ARG A 120 -5.14 -20.90 12.06
N SER A 121 -5.25 -21.55 10.91
CA SER A 121 -5.01 -22.99 10.78
C SER A 121 -3.55 -23.37 11.06
N ALA A 122 -2.60 -22.53 10.65
CA ALA A 122 -1.18 -22.73 10.93
C ALA A 122 -0.88 -22.55 12.42
N LEU A 123 -1.49 -21.56 13.08
CA LEU A 123 -1.33 -21.37 14.51
C LEU A 123 -1.94 -22.55 15.29
N ASP A 124 -3.12 -23.03 14.88
CA ASP A 124 -3.80 -24.18 15.50
C ASP A 124 -2.97 -25.47 15.39
N ALA A 125 -2.26 -25.69 14.28
CA ALA A 125 -1.35 -26.83 14.13
C ALA A 125 -0.20 -26.86 15.16
N ILE A 126 0.28 -25.68 15.59
CA ILE A 126 1.38 -25.55 16.55
C ILE A 126 0.84 -25.54 17.98
N VAL A 127 -0.19 -24.72 18.21
CA VAL A 127 -0.66 -24.30 19.52
C VAL A 127 -1.85 -25.12 19.99
N GLY A 128 -2.61 -25.78 19.11
CA GLY A 128 -3.84 -26.51 19.44
C GLY A 128 -3.69 -27.62 20.49
N LYS A 129 -2.46 -28.06 20.78
CA LYS A 129 -2.14 -29.00 21.87
C LYS A 129 -2.24 -28.37 23.25
N TYR A 130 -1.95 -27.07 23.35
CA TYR A 130 -2.02 -26.27 24.54
C TYR A 130 -3.38 -25.58 24.49
N LYS A 131 -4.29 -25.85 25.43
CA LYS A 131 -5.64 -25.27 25.43
C LYS A 131 -5.59 -23.76 25.69
N ILE A 132 -5.20 -22.98 24.68
CA ILE A 132 -5.00 -21.54 24.74
C ILE A 132 -6.34 -20.81 24.54
N SER A 133 -6.49 -19.66 25.20
CA SER A 133 -7.70 -18.84 25.07
C SER A 133 -7.78 -18.18 23.68
N LYS A 134 -9.00 -17.87 23.22
CA LYS A 134 -9.18 -17.17 21.93
C LYS A 134 -8.52 -15.79 21.92
N ALA A 135 -8.49 -15.11 23.05
CA ALA A 135 -7.86 -13.79 23.18
C ALA A 135 -6.33 -13.87 22.94
N ASP A 136 -5.70 -14.91 23.48
CA ASP A 136 -4.25 -15.13 23.28
C ASP A 136 -3.94 -15.54 21.83
N TYR A 137 -4.85 -16.28 21.17
CA TYR A 137 -4.77 -16.58 19.74
C TYR A 137 -4.70 -15.31 18.89
N GLU A 138 -5.59 -14.36 19.16
CA GLU A 138 -5.63 -13.07 18.46
C GLU A 138 -4.38 -12.25 18.77
N ALA A 139 -3.95 -12.19 20.03
CA ALA A 139 -2.72 -11.50 20.43
C ALA A 139 -1.47 -12.07 19.74
N LEU A 140 -1.39 -13.38 19.51
CA LEU A 140 -0.28 -14.02 18.80
C LEU A 140 -0.27 -13.68 17.30
N ILE A 141 -1.45 -13.64 16.67
CA ILE A 141 -1.58 -13.24 15.27
C ILE A 141 -1.19 -11.76 15.12
N ASP A 142 -1.70 -10.89 15.99
CA ASP A 142 -1.35 -9.47 16.01
C ASP A 142 0.14 -9.25 16.27
N TRP A 143 0.74 -10.04 17.19
CA TRP A 143 2.17 -10.00 17.44
C TRP A 143 2.98 -10.32 16.18
N ARG A 144 2.59 -11.38 15.45
CA ARG A 144 3.24 -11.76 14.17
C ARG A 144 3.11 -10.67 13.12
N HIS A 145 1.95 -10.03 13.00
CA HIS A 145 1.75 -8.94 12.02
C HIS A 145 2.54 -7.68 12.37
N ASN A 146 2.76 -7.43 13.67
CA ASN A 146 3.49 -6.25 14.16
C ASN A 146 5.00 -6.46 14.27
N HIS A 147 5.47 -7.70 14.33
CA HIS A 147 6.89 -8.06 14.43
C HIS A 147 7.28 -8.97 13.25
N SER A 148 7.69 -8.34 12.14
CA SER A 148 8.45 -9.02 11.10
C SER A 148 9.95 -8.86 11.39
N PHE A 149 10.70 -9.98 11.41
CA PHE A 149 12.16 -9.97 11.41
C PHE A 149 12.73 -9.48 10.07
#